data_AF-A0A9P4VS50-F1
#
_entry.id   AF-A0A9P4VS50-F1
#
_cell.length_a   1.000
_cell.length_b   1.000
_cell.length_c   1.000
_cell.angle_alpha   90.00
_cell.angle_beta   90.00
_cell.angle_gamma   90.00
#
_symmetry.space_group_name_H-M   'P 1'
#
loop_
_entity.id
_entity.type
_entity.pdbx_description
1 polymer ?
#
loop_
_entity_poly.entity_id
_entity_poly.type
_entity_poly.pdbx_seq_one_letter_code
_entity_poly.pdbx_strand_id
1 'polypeptide(L)'
;GVLQTLPYSQFQVSDGVAGNALAEVNAQFPIDLNDIANVAESDIEIMSAAREVAESAEVDGFNPAIEAAGEDSEAGIALQNGKIKNKVLKLQLQVLQLMIKQANGDDVADKLAEQTTKLNKNVALDEEAAGQASQSVDFD
;
A
#
# COMPACT_ATOMS: atom_id res chain seq x y z
N GLY A 1 5.34 19.44 4.52
CA GLY A 1 4.72 18.18 4.96
C GLY A 1 5.65 17.41 5.87
N VAL A 2 5.22 16.23 6.30
CA VAL A 2 6.02 15.27 7.09
C VAL A 2 6.67 14.20 6.23
N LEU A 3 6.20 14.01 4.99
CA LEU A 3 6.71 13.00 4.07
C LEU A 3 7.88 13.54 3.25
N GLN A 4 8.69 12.61 2.75
CA GLN A 4 9.76 12.88 1.79
C GLN A 4 9.54 12.00 0.55
N THR A 5 9.92 12.52 -0.62
CA THR A 5 9.97 11.71 -1.83
C THR A 5 11.06 10.66 -1.68
N LEU A 6 10.68 9.39 -1.81
CA LEU A 6 11.57 8.24 -1.71
C LEU A 6 11.36 7.35 -2.94
N PRO A 7 12.39 6.62 -3.40
CA PRO A 7 12.20 5.59 -4.41
C PRO A 7 11.37 4.43 -3.85
N TYR A 8 10.76 3.63 -4.73
CA TYR A 8 9.94 2.47 -4.34
C TYR A 8 10.67 1.56 -3.35
N SER A 9 11.93 1.23 -3.63
CA SER A 9 12.80 0.42 -2.77
C SER A 9 12.92 0.90 -1.32
N GLN A 10 12.61 2.16 -1.02
CA GLN A 10 12.67 2.74 0.32
C GLN A 10 11.32 2.97 1.00
N PHE A 11 10.21 3.12 0.25
CA PHE A 11 8.89 3.32 0.87
C PHE A 11 7.99 2.08 0.82
N GLN A 12 8.34 1.09 0.00
CA GLN A 12 7.60 -0.17 -0.06
C GLN A 12 7.64 -0.92 1.28
N VAL A 13 6.61 -1.72 1.54
CA VAL A 13 6.46 -2.54 2.76
C VAL A 13 6.36 -4.03 2.43
N SER A 14 6.70 -4.43 1.21
CA SER A 14 6.51 -5.77 0.67
C SER A 14 7.52 -6.80 1.13
N ASP A 15 8.69 -6.40 1.65
CA ASP A 15 9.68 -7.33 2.17
C ASP A 15 9.41 -7.77 3.62
N GLY A 16 10.06 -8.86 4.02
CA GLY A 16 10.12 -9.33 5.40
C GLY A 16 9.12 -10.45 5.67
N VAL A 17 8.20 -10.20 6.58
CA VAL A 17 7.21 -11.18 7.07
C VAL A 17 5.82 -10.61 6.87
N ALA A 18 4.87 -11.44 6.46
CA ALA A 18 3.47 -11.04 6.30
C ALA A 18 2.76 -10.98 7.67
N GLY A 19 1.63 -10.26 7.72
CA GLY A 19 0.74 -10.19 8.88
C GLY A 19 0.76 -8.89 9.67
N ASN A 20 1.43 -7.85 9.16
CA ASN A 20 1.49 -6.53 9.80
C ASN A 20 1.52 -5.36 8.79
N ALA A 21 1.10 -5.58 7.55
CA ALA A 21 1.26 -4.63 6.45
C ALA A 21 0.64 -3.27 6.74
N LEU A 22 -0.58 -3.22 7.30
CA LEU A 22 -1.24 -1.93 7.57
C LEU A 22 -0.45 -1.09 8.59
N ALA A 23 0.12 -1.72 9.61
CA ALA A 23 0.92 -1.00 10.60
C ALA A 23 2.23 -0.49 9.99
N GLU A 24 2.87 -1.28 9.12
CA GLU A 24 4.07 -0.86 8.39
C GLU A 24 3.76 0.32 7.45
N VAL A 25 2.64 0.29 6.72
CA VAL A 25 2.22 1.41 5.88
C VAL A 25 1.97 2.66 6.70
N ASN A 26 1.27 2.54 7.83
CA ASN A 26 1.01 3.69 8.71
C ASN A 26 2.28 4.25 9.34
N ALA A 27 3.29 3.41 9.60
CA ALA A 27 4.60 3.86 10.06
C ALA A 27 5.38 4.59 8.95
N GLN A 28 5.30 4.11 7.71
CA GLN A 28 5.97 4.70 6.56
C GLN A 28 5.29 6.00 6.08
N PHE A 29 3.98 6.11 6.25
CA PHE A 29 3.15 7.26 5.87
C PHE A 29 2.38 7.79 7.09
N PRO A 30 3.06 8.46 8.04
CA PRO A 30 2.47 8.85 9.32
C PRO A 30 1.60 10.11 9.21
N ILE A 31 0.45 10.00 8.53
CA ILE A 31 -0.53 11.08 8.42
C ILE A 31 -1.32 11.22 9.73
N ASP A 32 -1.44 12.45 10.25
CA ASP A 32 -2.24 12.72 11.45
C ASP A 32 -3.74 12.69 11.11
N LEU A 33 -4.40 11.60 11.51
CA LEU A 33 -5.84 11.42 11.31
C LEU A 33 -6.68 12.39 12.14
N ASN A 34 -6.14 13.02 13.18
CA ASN A 34 -6.84 14.03 13.97
C ASN A 34 -6.84 15.41 13.29
N ASP A 35 -5.95 15.62 12.33
CA ASP A 35 -5.78 16.88 11.60
C ASP A 35 -5.86 16.69 10.08
N ILE A 36 -6.69 15.75 9.64
CA ILE A 36 -6.71 15.27 8.26
C ILE A 36 -7.09 16.34 7.22
N ALA A 37 -7.81 17.39 7.63
CA ALA A 37 -8.16 18.51 6.77
C ALA A 37 -6.95 19.40 6.42
N ASN A 38 -5.90 19.41 7.27
CA ASN A 38 -4.73 20.28 7.15
C ASN A 38 -3.48 19.55 6.68
N VAL A 39 -3.62 18.34 6.12
CA VAL A 39 -2.50 17.63 5.49
C VAL A 39 -1.89 18.50 4.39
N ALA A 40 -0.56 18.66 4.41
CA ALA A 40 0.14 19.52 3.47
C ALA A 40 -0.02 19.02 2.02
N GLU A 41 -0.22 19.94 1.08
CA GLU A 41 -0.32 19.62 -0.36
C GLU A 41 0.87 18.79 -0.86
N SER A 42 2.08 19.10 -0.41
CA SER A 42 3.28 18.31 -0.71
C SER A 42 3.19 16.85 -0.26
N ASP A 43 2.55 16.57 0.89
CA ASP A 43 2.36 15.20 1.36
C ASP A 43 1.29 14.47 0.53
N ILE A 44 0.26 15.20 0.09
CA ILE A 44 -0.78 14.66 -0.82
C ILE A 44 -0.15 14.25 -2.15
N GLU A 45 0.74 15.07 -2.71
CA GLU A 45 1.49 14.76 -3.93
C GLU A 45 2.39 13.53 -3.74
N ILE A 46 3.13 13.45 -2.63
CA ILE A 46 3.99 12.29 -2.32
C ILE A 46 3.16 11.01 -2.17
N MET A 47 2.02 11.05 -1.47
CA MET A 47 1.11 9.91 -1.36
C MET A 47 0.55 9.49 -2.73
N SER A 48 0.27 10.45 -3.60
CA SER A 48 -0.25 10.17 -4.95
C SER A 48 0.80 9.48 -5.80
N ALA A 49 2.03 9.99 -5.82
CA ALA A 49 3.16 9.38 -6.51
C ALA A 49 3.48 7.98 -5.98
N ALA A 50 3.57 7.81 -4.65
CA ALA A 50 3.82 6.50 -4.05
C ALA A 50 2.72 5.47 -4.37
N ARG A 51 1.45 5.90 -4.37
CA ARG A 51 0.31 5.05 -4.78
C ARG A 51 0.42 4.61 -6.24
N GLU A 52 0.77 5.51 -7.14
CA GLU A 52 0.91 5.21 -8.57
C GLU A 52 2.07 4.27 -8.83
N VAL A 53 3.22 4.49 -8.20
CA VAL A 53 4.37 3.58 -8.28
C VAL A 53 4.03 2.21 -7.70
N ALA A 54 3.32 2.14 -6.56
CA ALA A 54 2.83 0.87 -6.02
C ALA A 54 1.85 0.17 -6.98
N GLU A 55 1.02 0.92 -7.70
CA GLU A 55 0.12 0.38 -8.72
C GLU A 55 0.89 -0.22 -9.90
N SER A 56 1.90 0.48 -10.40
CA SER A 56 2.78 -0.04 -11.46
C SER A 56 3.60 -1.24 -10.98
N ALA A 57 4.16 -1.21 -9.76
CA ALA A 57 4.87 -2.34 -9.19
C ALA A 57 3.99 -3.60 -9.09
N GLU A 58 2.68 -3.46 -8.81
CA GLU A 58 1.74 -4.58 -8.83
C GLU A 58 1.64 -5.22 -10.22
N VAL A 59 1.53 -4.41 -11.27
CA VAL A 59 1.27 -4.88 -12.64
C VAL A 59 2.54 -5.34 -13.34
N ASP A 60 3.59 -4.53 -13.27
CA ASP A 60 4.80 -4.67 -14.07
C ASP A 60 5.96 -5.31 -13.29
N GLY A 61 5.89 -5.33 -11.95
CA GLY A 61 6.87 -5.99 -11.09
C GLY A 61 6.38 -7.34 -10.58
N PHE A 62 5.32 -7.34 -9.76
CA PHE A 62 4.85 -8.54 -9.06
C PHE A 62 4.25 -9.58 -10.00
N ASN A 63 3.37 -9.22 -10.93
CA ASN A 63 2.73 -10.23 -11.78
C ASN A 63 3.77 -11.03 -12.60
N PRO A 64 4.75 -10.40 -13.29
CA PRO A 64 5.76 -11.15 -14.03
C PRO A 64 6.69 -11.94 -13.11
N ALA A 65 7.05 -11.40 -11.95
CA ALA A 65 7.92 -12.10 -10.99
C ALA A 65 7.24 -13.37 -10.43
N ILE A 66 5.95 -13.28 -10.09
CA ILE A 66 5.16 -14.43 -9.61
C ILE A 66 5.02 -15.48 -10.72
N GLU A 67 4.71 -15.07 -11.95
CA GLU A 67 4.61 -15.98 -13.10
C GLU A 67 5.94 -16.71 -13.35
N ALA A 68 7.06 -15.99 -13.31
CA ALA A 68 8.39 -16.55 -13.52
C ALA A 68 8.83 -17.51 -12.39
N ALA A 69 8.47 -17.20 -11.13
CA ALA A 69 8.76 -18.06 -9.99
C ALA A 69 7.84 -19.30 -9.92
N GLY A 70 6.64 -19.21 -10.50
CA GLY A 70 5.56 -20.18 -10.36
C GLY A 70 4.79 -19.96 -9.05
N GLU A 71 3.47 -19.78 -9.16
CA GLU A 71 2.58 -19.36 -8.06
C GLU A 71 2.64 -20.27 -6.82
N ASP A 72 2.76 -21.59 -7.02
CA ASP A 72 2.78 -22.58 -5.93
C ASP A 72 4.19 -22.82 -5.34
N SER A 73 5.23 -22.18 -5.89
CA SER A 73 6.58 -22.31 -5.33
C SER A 73 6.73 -21.46 -4.07
N GLU A 74 7.70 -21.80 -3.22
CA GLU A 74 8.01 -20.99 -2.02
C GLU A 74 8.32 -19.52 -2.38
N ALA A 75 9.03 -19.30 -3.48
CA ALA A 75 9.33 -17.96 -3.98
C ALA A 75 8.08 -17.26 -4.53
N GLY A 76 7.21 -17.98 -5.27
CA GLY A 76 5.94 -17.46 -5.76
C GLY A 76 4.99 -17.06 -4.64
N ILE A 77 4.92 -17.86 -3.56
CA ILE A 77 4.15 -17.55 -2.36
C ILE A 77 4.71 -16.31 -1.67
N ALA A 78 6.04 -16.20 -1.49
CA ALA A 78 6.66 -15.02 -0.89
C ALA A 78 6.39 -13.73 -1.69
N LEU A 79 6.44 -13.81 -3.03
CA LEU A 79 6.09 -12.69 -3.92
C LEU A 79 4.60 -12.36 -3.88
N GLN A 80 3.71 -13.35 -3.75
CA GLN A 80 2.28 -13.11 -3.57
C GLN A 80 1.99 -12.39 -2.24
N ASN A 81 2.65 -12.78 -1.15
CA ASN A 81 2.57 -12.09 0.13
C ASN A 81 3.08 -10.64 -0.02
N GLY A 82 4.22 -10.42 -0.67
CA GLY A 82 4.73 -9.08 -0.95
C GLY A 82 3.79 -8.22 -1.78
N LYS A 83 3.13 -8.82 -2.78
CA LYS A 83 2.09 -8.16 -3.57
C LYS A 83 0.87 -7.79 -2.71
N ILE A 84 0.46 -8.64 -1.78
CA ILE A 84 -0.63 -8.32 -0.83
C ILE A 84 -0.26 -7.10 0.02
N LYS A 85 0.95 -7.06 0.58
CA LYS A 85 1.45 -5.90 1.34
C LYS A 85 1.50 -4.63 0.46
N ASN A 86 1.95 -4.74 -0.79
CA ASN A 86 1.92 -3.63 -1.76
C ASN A 86 0.50 -3.12 -2.04
N LYS A 87 -0.49 -4.03 -2.10
CA LYS A 87 -1.90 -3.66 -2.25
C LYS A 87 -2.44 -2.96 -1.00
N VAL A 88 -2.04 -3.39 0.20
CA VAL A 88 -2.37 -2.67 1.46
C VAL A 88 -1.79 -1.25 1.41
N LEU A 89 -0.53 -1.10 1.01
CA LEU A 89 0.10 0.22 0.79
C LEU A 89 -0.72 1.09 -0.16
N LYS A 90 -0.96 0.63 -1.39
CA LYS A 90 -1.72 1.37 -2.40
C LYS A 90 -3.11 1.79 -1.90
N LEU A 91 -3.85 0.85 -1.31
CA LEU A 91 -5.23 1.09 -0.88
C LEU A 91 -5.29 2.02 0.33
N GLN A 92 -4.35 1.91 1.28
CA GLN A 92 -4.29 2.80 2.44
C GLN A 92 -3.97 4.23 2.02
N LEU A 93 -3.01 4.44 1.10
CA LEU A 93 -2.73 5.77 0.55
C LEU A 93 -3.95 6.36 -0.18
N GLN A 94 -4.70 5.52 -0.90
CA GLN A 94 -5.93 5.94 -1.55
C GLN A 94 -7.03 6.30 -0.55
N VAL A 95 -7.19 5.53 0.53
CA VAL A 95 -8.14 5.81 1.62
C VAL A 95 -7.79 7.13 2.30
N LEU A 96 -6.52 7.37 2.65
CA LEU A 96 -6.07 8.63 3.23
C LEU A 96 -6.40 9.83 2.33
N GLN A 97 -6.10 9.74 1.03
CA GLN A 97 -6.45 10.80 0.07
C GLN A 97 -7.96 11.06 -0.01
N LEU A 98 -8.79 10.02 0.03
CA LEU A 98 -10.25 10.16 0.03
C LEU A 98 -10.75 10.78 1.34
N MET A 99 -10.16 10.42 2.50
CA MET A 99 -10.51 11.04 3.77
C MET A 99 -10.12 12.53 3.80
N ILE A 100 -8.99 12.92 3.23
CA ILE A 100 -8.57 14.32 3.07
C ILE A 100 -9.58 15.09 2.20
N LYS A 101 -9.97 14.51 1.06
CA LYS A 101 -11.00 15.09 0.18
C LYS A 101 -12.34 15.28 0.91
N GLN A 102 -12.80 14.24 1.60
CA GLN A 102 -14.03 14.30 2.38
C GLN A 102 -13.97 15.38 3.47
N ALA A 103 -12.84 15.50 4.18
CA ALA A 103 -12.65 16.52 5.21
C ALA A 103 -12.62 17.95 4.66
N ASN A 104 -12.26 18.11 3.38
CA ASN A 104 -12.30 19.37 2.65
C ASN A 104 -13.64 19.62 1.91
N GLY A 105 -14.64 18.75 2.12
CA GLY A 105 -16.02 18.95 1.65
C GLY A 105 -16.37 18.25 0.33
N ASP A 106 -15.48 17.44 -0.23
CA ASP A 106 -15.79 16.65 -1.43
C ASP A 106 -16.75 15.50 -1.12
N ASP A 107 -17.70 15.24 -2.02
CA ASP A 107 -18.58 14.08 -1.95
C ASP A 107 -17.89 12.82 -2.48
N VAL A 108 -17.22 12.11 -1.58
CA VAL A 108 -16.46 10.88 -1.88
C VAL A 108 -16.87 9.69 -1.02
N ALA A 109 -18.01 9.77 -0.33
CA ALA A 109 -18.42 8.79 0.68
C ALA A 109 -18.50 7.35 0.14
N ASP A 110 -19.16 7.17 -1.02
CA ASP A 110 -19.27 5.85 -1.66
C ASP A 110 -17.92 5.30 -2.09
N LYS A 111 -17.06 6.16 -2.63
CA LYS A 111 -15.72 5.76 -3.08
C LYS A 111 -14.83 5.38 -1.89
N LEU A 112 -14.92 6.13 -0.80
CA LEU A 112 -14.24 5.85 0.45
C LEU A 112 -14.68 4.49 1.01
N ALA A 113 -15.99 4.21 1.06
CA ALA A 113 -16.51 2.92 1.52
C ALA A 113 -16.02 1.75 0.65
N GLU A 114 -16.00 1.93 -0.68
CA GLU A 114 -15.48 0.94 -1.62
C GLU A 114 -13.99 0.65 -1.39
N GLN A 115 -13.15 1.69 -1.30
CA GLN A 115 -11.70 1.50 -1.12
C GLN A 115 -11.36 0.96 0.27
N THR A 116 -12.06 1.39 1.32
CA THR A 116 -11.90 0.84 2.68
C THR A 116 -12.26 -0.64 2.72
N THR A 117 -13.30 -1.07 2.00
CA THR A 117 -13.65 -2.50 1.90
C THR A 117 -12.53 -3.30 1.22
N LYS A 118 -11.95 -2.76 0.15
CA LYS A 118 -10.80 -3.40 -0.53
C LYS A 118 -9.57 -3.44 0.38
N LEU A 119 -9.29 -2.36 1.11
CA LEU A 119 -8.18 -2.30 2.07
C LEU A 119 -8.34 -3.41 3.10
N ASN A 120 -9.48 -3.45 3.80
CA ASN A 120 -9.77 -4.44 4.83
C ASN A 120 -9.63 -5.89 4.32
N LYS A 121 -10.07 -6.16 3.08
CA LYS A 121 -9.87 -7.47 2.46
C LYS A 121 -8.39 -7.84 2.32
N ASN A 122 -7.53 -6.92 1.88
CA ASN A 122 -6.10 -7.23 1.71
C ASN A 122 -5.36 -7.26 3.05
N VAL A 123 -5.80 -6.48 4.04
CA VAL A 123 -5.31 -6.61 5.43
C VAL A 123 -5.62 -8.00 5.99
N ALA A 124 -6.85 -8.49 5.82
CA ALA A 124 -7.21 -9.84 6.26
C ALA A 124 -6.40 -10.93 5.56
N LEU A 125 -6.09 -10.76 4.26
CA LEU A 125 -5.22 -11.70 3.53
C LEU A 125 -3.77 -11.66 4.05
N ASP A 126 -3.25 -10.49 4.37
CA ASP A 126 -1.91 -10.34 4.98
C ASP A 126 -1.88 -10.99 6.37
N GLU A 127 -2.89 -10.76 7.20
CA GLU A 127 -3.05 -11.38 8.53
C GLU A 127 -3.19 -12.90 8.45
N GLU A 128 -3.90 -13.43 7.45
CA GLU A 128 -3.99 -14.88 7.21
C GLU A 128 -2.64 -15.49 6.83
N ALA A 129 -1.79 -14.73 6.13
CA ALA A 129 -0.42 -15.11 5.79
C ALA A 129 0.60 -14.85 6.92
N ALA A 130 0.15 -14.48 8.13
CA ALA A 130 1.03 -14.08 9.22
C ALA A 130 2.15 -15.10 9.50
N GLY A 131 3.39 -14.60 9.58
CA GLY A 131 4.58 -15.41 9.82
C GLY A 131 5.18 -16.06 8.58
N GLN A 132 4.52 -15.98 7.42
CA GLN A 132 5.10 -16.40 6.15
C GLN A 132 6.09 -15.35 5.61
N ALA A 133 7.03 -15.81 4.79
CA ALA A 133 7.94 -14.92 4.09
C ALA A 133 7.17 -13.99 3.13
N SER A 134 7.64 -12.77 3.02
CA SER A 134 7.14 -11.76 2.10
C SER A 134 8.32 -11.14 1.36
N GLN A 135 8.22 -11.07 0.04
CA GLN A 135 9.30 -10.61 -0.83
C GLN A 135 8.81 -9.50 -1.75
N SER A 136 9.57 -8.40 -1.83
CA SER A 136 9.35 -7.31 -2.78
C SER A 136 9.92 -7.62 -4.16
N VAL A 137 9.71 -6.67 -5.06
CA VAL A 137 10.26 -6.64 -6.41
C VAL A 137 11.22 -5.46 -6.54
N ASP A 138 12.25 -5.62 -7.35
CA ASP A 138 13.09 -4.49 -7.76
C ASP A 138 12.31 -3.68 -8.79
N PHE A 139 12.00 -2.42 -8.47
CA PHE A 139 11.09 -1.58 -9.24
C PHE A 139 11.49 -0.10 -9.07
N ASP A 140 11.56 0.62 -10.20
CA ASP A 140 11.95 2.04 -10.30
C ASP A 140 10.79 2.90 -10.81
#